data_AF-A0A9X2X130-F1
#
_entry.id   AF-A0A9X2X130-F1
#
_cell.length_a   1.000
_cell.length_b   1.000
_cell.length_c   1.000
_cell.angle_alpha   90.00
_cell.angle_beta   90.00
_cell.angle_gamma   90.00
#
_symmetry.space_group_name_H-M   'P 1'
#
loop_
_entity.id
_entity.type
_entity.pdbx_description
1 polymer ?
#
loop_
_entity_poly.entity_id
_entity_poly.type
_entity_poly.pdbx_seq_one_letter_code
_entity_poly.pdbx_strand_id
1 'polypeptide(L)' 'MPAKSQAQQMAAGAALAAKRGEKKASELEGAAKSMYDSMSKEELEAMASAQQKGKPEHDSNT' A
#
# COMPACT_ATOMS: atom_id res chain seq x y z
N MET A 1 -3.11 18.35 0.13
CA MET A 1 -3.67 17.16 -0.58
C MET A 1 -3.45 15.98 0.33
N PRO A 2 -4.45 15.13 0.64
CA PRO A 2 -4.20 14.04 1.57
C PRO A 2 -3.14 13.12 0.97
N ALA A 3 -2.25 12.62 1.84
CA ALA A 3 -1.36 11.51 1.52
C ALA A 3 -2.20 10.36 0.91
N LYS A 4 -1.58 9.59 0.00
CA LYS A 4 -2.13 8.38 -0.65
C LYS A 4 -3.28 7.77 0.15
N SER A 5 -4.46 7.70 -0.45
CA SER A 5 -5.69 7.27 0.24
C SER A 5 -5.47 5.91 0.92
N GLN A 6 -6.04 5.70 2.11
CA GLN A 6 -5.93 4.45 2.88
C GLN A 6 -6.27 3.22 2.01
N ALA A 7 -7.24 3.37 1.10
CA ALA A 7 -7.60 2.33 0.12
C ALA A 7 -6.45 1.96 -0.84
N GLN A 8 -5.68 2.94 -1.31
CA GLN A 8 -4.52 2.70 -2.17
C GLN A 8 -3.39 2.03 -1.41
N GLN A 9 -3.19 2.37 -0.14
CA GLN A 9 -2.18 1.72 0.69
C GLN A 9 -2.53 0.25 0.96
N MET A 10 -3.81 -0.04 1.23
CA MET A 10 -4.28 -1.42 1.37
C MET A 10 -4.14 -2.20 0.05
N ALA A 11 -4.49 -1.58 -1.08
CA ALA A 11 -4.31 -2.17 -2.40
C ALA A 11 -2.82 -2.45 -2.71
N ALA A 12 -1.92 -1.51 -2.38
CA ALA A 12 -0.49 -1.69 -2.54
C ALA A 12 0.05 -2.81 -1.65
N GLY A 13 -0.43 -2.94 -0.40
CA GLY A 13 -0.08 -4.04 0.49
C GLY A 13 -0.53 -5.40 -0.05
N ALA A 14 -1.76 -5.50 -0.58
CA ALA A 14 -2.27 -6.73 -1.19
C ALA A 14 -1.47 -7.12 -2.46
N ALA A 15 -1.16 -6.14 -3.31
CA ALA A 15 -0.32 -6.34 -4.49
C ALA A 15 1.11 -6.76 -4.11
N LEU A 16 1.68 -6.17 -3.06
CA LEU A 16 3.01 -6.52 -2.54
C LEU A 16 3.07 -7.97 -2.05
N ALA A 17 2.06 -8.39 -1.29
CA ALA A 17 1.95 -9.78 -0.81
C ALA A 17 1.88 -10.77 -2.00
N ALA A 18 1.16 -10.42 -3.07
CA ALA A 18 1.12 -11.24 -4.27
C ALA A 18 2.47 -11.30 -5.01
N LYS A 19 3.22 -10.19 -5.09
CA LYS A 19 4.60 -10.22 -5.65
C LYS A 19 5.58 -11.02 -4.80
N ARG A 20 5.36 -11.10 -3.49
CA ARG A 20 6.15 -11.93 -2.57
C ARG A 20 5.78 -13.41 -2.62
N GLY A 21 4.70 -13.77 -3.32
CA GLY A 21 4.18 -15.14 -3.37
C GLY A 21 3.34 -15.54 -2.16
N GLU A 22 3.00 -14.59 -1.28
CA GLU A 22 2.18 -14.81 -0.08
C GLU A 22 0.67 -14.85 -0.42
N LYS A 23 0.28 -14.23 -1.53
CA LYS A 23 -1.07 -14.28 -2.12
C LYS A 23 -1.02 -14.64 -3.59
N LYS A 24 -2.10 -15.20 -4.12
CA LYS A 24 -2.22 -15.46 -5.56
C LYS A 24 -2.57 -14.15 -6.29
N ALA A 25 -1.87 -13.86 -7.39
CA ALA A 25 -2.19 -12.71 -8.24
C ALA A 25 -3.64 -12.76 -8.78
N SER A 26 -4.17 -13.97 -9.00
CA SER A 26 -5.56 -14.18 -9.43
C SER A 26 -6.61 -13.77 -8.41
N GLU A 27 -6.26 -13.66 -7.13
CA GLU A 27 -7.15 -13.23 -6.04
C GLU A 27 -7.14 -11.70 -5.86
N LEU A 28 -6.30 -10.98 -6.63
CA LEU A 28 -6.28 -9.53 -6.61
C LEU A 28 -7.40 -8.96 -7.46
N GLU A 29 -8.05 -7.92 -6.95
CA GLU A 29 -9.13 -7.23 -7.64
C GLU A 29 -8.93 -5.71 -7.62
N GLY A 30 -9.55 -5.04 -8.60
CA GLY A 30 -9.53 -3.59 -8.73
C GLY A 30 -8.12 -3.00 -8.73
N ALA A 31 -7.92 -2.00 -7.86
CA ALA A 31 -6.65 -1.26 -7.78
C ALA A 31 -5.46 -2.16 -7.41
N ALA A 32 -5.65 -3.21 -6.60
CA ALA A 32 -4.56 -4.09 -6.20
C ALA A 32 -4.02 -4.88 -7.40
N LYS A 33 -4.90 -5.31 -8.31
CA LYS A 33 -4.50 -5.99 -9.54
C LYS A 33 -3.73 -5.07 -10.48
N SER A 34 -4.27 -3.87 -10.73
CA SER A 34 -3.59 -2.87 -11.57
C SER A 34 -2.22 -2.47 -11.00
N MET A 35 -2.11 -2.33 -9.68
CA MET A 35 -0.85 -2.04 -8.99
C MET A 35 0.14 -3.21 -9.08
N TYR A 36 -0.32 -4.46 -8.95
CA TYR A 36 0.54 -5.64 -9.11
C TYR A 36 1.15 -5.71 -10.52
N ASP A 37 0.35 -5.42 -11.54
CA ASP A 37 0.75 -5.48 -12.95
C ASP A 37 1.67 -4.31 -13.34
N SER A 38 1.41 -3.11 -12.84
CA SER A 38 2.07 -1.88 -13.30
C SER A 38 3.20 -1.36 -12.40
N MET A 39 3.30 -1.82 -11.15
CA MET A 39 4.31 -1.34 -10.19
C MET A 39 5.33 -2.42 -9.84
N SER A 40 6.51 -2.00 -9.42
CA SER A 40 7.55 -2.88 -8.87
C SER A 40 7.29 -3.23 -7.40
N LYS A 41 8.01 -4.23 -6.87
CA LYS A 41 7.88 -4.64 -5.46
C LYS A 41 8.23 -3.48 -4.52
N GLU A 42 9.26 -2.73 -4.88
CA GLU A 42 9.83 -1.63 -4.12
C GLU A 42 8.86 -0.43 -4.08
N GLU A 43 8.22 -0.12 -5.21
CA GLU A 43 7.20 0.93 -5.27
C GLU A 43 5.94 0.57 -4.46
N LEU A 44 5.50 -0.69 -4.53
CA LEU A 44 4.38 -1.20 -3.73
C LEU A 44 4.69 -1.15 -2.23
N GLU A 45 5.92 -1.47 -1.84
CA GLU A 45 6.40 -1.39 -0.46
C GLU A 45 6.46 0.06 0.04
N ALA A 46 6.96 0.99 -0.79
CA ALA A 46 6.95 2.41 -0.47
C ALA A 46 5.53 2.98 -0.33
N MET A 47 4.59 2.52 -1.16
CA MET A 47 3.18 2.89 -1.04
C MET A 47 2.52 2.27 0.20
N ALA A 48 2.73 0.98 0.46
CA ALA A 48 2.19 0.24 1.60
C ALA A 48 2.75 0.76 2.94
N SER A 49 3.98 1.29 2.96
CA SER A 49 4.65 1.80 4.16
C SER A 49 4.41 3.30 4.41
N ALA A 50 3.70 3.99 3.52
CA ALA A 50 3.54 5.44 3.56
C ALA A 50 2.76 5.99 4.76
N GLN A 51 2.18 5.16 5.64
CA GLN A 51 1.45 5.61 6.85
C GLN A 51 2.34 6.19 7.96
N GLN A 52 3.66 5.98 7.93
CA GLN A 52 4.52 6.26 9.09
C GLN A 52 5.52 7.41 8.95
N LYS A 53 5.70 8.01 7.76
CA LYS A 53 6.61 9.15 7.58
C LYS A 53 5.84 10.46 7.44
N GLY A 54 5.27 10.97 8.54
CA GLY A 54 4.80 12.37 8.57
C GLY A 54 3.50 12.67 9.31
N LYS A 55 2.94 11.74 10.08
CA LYS A 55 2.04 12.16 11.17
C LYS A 55 2.93 12.51 12.36
N PRO A 56 2.85 13.73 12.94
CA PRO A 56 3.34 13.91 14.30
C PRO A 56 2.72 12.79 15.16
N GLU A 57 3.55 12.11 15.96
CA GLU A 57 3.04 11.32 17.08
C GLU A 57 2.14 12.26 17.87
N HIS A 58 0.84 11.99 17.82
CA HIS A 58 -0.23 12.60 18.60
C HIS A 58 0.25 13.69 19.59
N ASP A 59 0.24 14.96 19.19
CA ASP A 59 0.21 16.08 20.14
C ASP A 59 -1.11 15.96 20.91
N SER A 60 -1.09 15.15 21.97
CA SER A 60 -2.11 15.16 23.01
C SER A 60 -1.73 16.31 23.93
N ASN A 61 -2.06 17.52 23.51
CA ASN A 61 -2.13 18.67 24.41
C ASN A 61 -3.32 18.45 25.36
N THR A 62 -3.05 17.87 26.53
CA THR A 62 -3.86 17.98 27.75
C THR A 62 -3.00 17.63 28.95
#